data_AF-A0A958EGN6-F1
#
_entry.id   AF-A0A958EGN6-F1
#
_cell.length_a   1.000
_cell.length_b   1.000
_cell.length_c   1.000
_cell.angle_alpha   90.00
_cell.angle_beta   90.00
_cell.angle_gamma   90.00
#
_symmetry.space_group_name_H-M   'P 1'
#
loop_
_entity.id
_entity.type
_entity.pdbx_description
1 polymer ?
#
loop_
_entity_poly.entity_id
_entity_poly.type
_entity_poly.pdbx_seq_one_letter_code
_entity_poly.pdbx_strand_id
1 'polypeptide(L)'
;LIKNGAEELQVQLGPEWYMAKENAVFQAGEAVEVVGVRNTYEGKPAILATTIRRGNDSWTLRDEQGFPAWRGWRQGARPDNSK
;
A
#
# COMPACT_ATOMS: atom_id res chain seq x y z
N LEU A 1 -4.55 -7.40 -3.31
CA LEU A 1 -5.93 -7.58 -2.79
C LEU A 1 -5.80 -8.30 -1.45
N ILE A 2 -6.63 -7.94 -0.46
CA ILE A 2 -6.69 -8.63 0.83
C ILE A 2 -8.05 -9.30 0.94
N LYS A 3 -8.06 -10.59 1.33
CA LYS A 3 -9.27 -11.33 1.65
C LYS A 3 -9.58 -11.15 3.13
N ASN A 4 -10.76 -10.61 3.45
CA ASN A 4 -11.26 -10.53 4.82
C ASN A 4 -12.59 -11.28 4.89
N GLY A 5 -12.55 -12.55 5.28
CA GLY A 5 -13.70 -13.45 5.23
C GLY A 5 -14.19 -13.69 3.81
N ALA A 6 -15.40 -13.21 3.49
CA ALA A 6 -16.02 -13.35 2.17
C ALA A 6 -15.75 -12.14 1.24
N GLU A 7 -15.19 -11.05 1.75
CA GLU A 7 -14.93 -9.83 0.97
C GLU A 7 -13.47 -9.79 0.48
N GLU A 8 -13.27 -9.45 -0.79
CA GLU A 8 -11.98 -9.02 -1.32
C GLU A 8 -11.90 -7.50 -1.37
N LEU A 9 -10.92 -6.94 -0.65
CA LEU A 9 -10.70 -5.51 -0.55
C LEU A 9 -9.44 -5.11 -1.30
N GLN A 10 -9.56 -4.07 -2.12
CA GLN A 10 -8.40 -3.49 -2.79
C GLN A 10 -7.66 -2.55 -1.85
N VAL A 11 -6.39 -2.83 -1.56
CA VAL A 11 -5.61 -1.99 -0.65
C VAL A 11 -4.63 -1.14 -1.45
N GLN A 12 -4.72 0.17 -1.30
CA GLN A 12 -3.82 1.13 -1.94
C GLN A 12 -2.61 1.37 -1.04
N LEU A 13 -1.50 0.68 -1.35
CA LEU A 13 -0.24 0.78 -0.60
C LEU A 13 0.63 1.95 -1.06
N GLY A 14 0.34 2.48 -2.25
CA GLY A 14 1.14 3.51 -2.89
C GLY A 14 1.85 2.99 -4.15
N PRO A 15 2.83 3.75 -4.66
CA PRO A 15 3.59 3.38 -5.84
C PRO A 15 4.46 2.16 -5.59
N GLU A 16 4.60 1.30 -6.62
CA GLU A 16 5.44 0.10 -6.57
C GLU A 16 6.89 0.40 -6.16
N TRP A 17 7.48 1.48 -6.71
CA TRP A 17 8.85 1.87 -6.39
C TRP A 17 9.07 2.18 -4.91
N TYR A 18 8.05 2.70 -4.22
CA TYR A 18 8.15 3.03 -2.81
C TYR A 18 8.16 1.76 -1.98
N MET A 19 7.26 0.82 -2.29
CA MET A 19 7.20 -0.49 -1.64
C MET A 19 8.48 -1.29 -1.86
N ALA A 20 9.05 -1.26 -3.07
CA ALA A 20 10.32 -1.90 -3.39
C ALA A 20 11.49 -1.30 -2.58
N LYS A 21 11.53 0.02 -2.42
CA LYS A 21 12.56 0.71 -1.61
C LYS A 21 12.50 0.30 -0.14
N GLU A 22 11.30 0.15 0.41
CA GLU A 22 11.05 -0.28 1.79
C GLU A 22 11.21 -1.80 1.98
N ASN A 23 11.60 -2.52 0.91
CA ASN A 23 11.69 -3.98 0.85
C ASN A 23 10.39 -4.69 1.28
N ALA A 24 9.25 -4.02 1.05
CA ALA A 24 7.91 -4.47 1.40
C ALA A 24 7.36 -5.41 0.31
N VAL A 25 7.97 -6.58 0.18
CA VAL A 25 7.54 -7.64 -0.75
C VAL A 25 6.58 -8.58 0.00
N PHE A 26 5.32 -8.62 -0.43
CA PHE A 26 4.30 -9.49 0.15
C PHE A 26 4.04 -10.69 -0.74
N GLN A 27 3.83 -11.86 -0.13
CA GLN A 27 3.49 -13.07 -0.86
C GLN A 27 2.01 -13.43 -0.68
N ALA A 28 1.41 -14.03 -1.71
CA ALA A 28 0.05 -14.53 -1.61
C ALA A 28 -0.04 -15.63 -0.54
N GLY A 29 -1.03 -15.53 0.35
CA GLY A 29 -1.21 -16.43 1.49
C GLY A 29 -0.56 -15.95 2.78
N GLU A 30 0.19 -14.85 2.74
CA GLU A 30 0.73 -14.23 3.94
C GLU A 30 -0.35 -13.42 4.69
N ALA A 31 -0.34 -13.52 6.02
CA ALA A 31 -1.19 -12.72 6.88
C ALA A 31 -0.52 -11.37 7.16
N VAL A 32 -1.23 -10.28 6.86
CA VAL A 32 -0.78 -8.91 7.11
C VAL A 32 -1.88 -8.14 7.83
N GLU A 33 -1.48 -7.24 8.72
CA GLU A 33 -2.38 -6.29 9.34
C GLU A 33 -2.31 -4.98 8.56
N VAL A 34 -3.47 -4.49 8.11
CA VAL A 34 -3.56 -3.22 7.38
C VAL A 34 -4.39 -2.26 8.20
N VAL A 35 -3.78 -1.15 8.60
CA VAL A 35 -4.45 -0.02 9.25
C VAL A 35 -4.64 1.07 8.21
N GLY A 36 -5.88 1.54 8.06
CA GLY A 36 -6.21 2.53 7.04
C GLY A 36 -7.68 2.92 7.07
N VAL A 37 -8.08 3.68 6.05
CA VAL A 37 -9.46 4.15 5.90
C VAL A 37 -10.14 3.37 4.79
N ARG A 38 -11.36 2.87 5.05
CA ARG A 38 -12.21 2.27 4.02
C ARG A 38 -12.69 3.37 3.08
N ASN A 39 -12.49 3.17 1.79
CA ASN A 39 -12.92 4.07 0.72
C ASN A 39 -13.52 3.25 -0.42
N THR A 40 -14.04 3.94 -1.43
CA THR A 40 -14.50 3.32 -2.69
C THR A 40 -13.56 3.77 -3.81
N TYR A 41 -12.93 2.82 -4.48
CA TYR A 41 -12.09 3.07 -5.66
C TYR A 41 -12.68 2.35 -6.86
N GLU A 42 -12.94 3.09 -7.94
CA GLU A 42 -13.57 2.57 -9.17
C GLU A 42 -14.87 1.78 -8.92
N GLY A 43 -15.69 2.23 -7.96
CA GLY A 43 -16.95 1.58 -7.60
C GLY A 43 -16.79 0.30 -6.76
N LYS A 44 -15.56 -0.07 -6.37
CA LYS A 44 -15.26 -1.23 -5.52
C LYS A 44 -14.79 -0.79 -4.14
N PRO A 45 -15.06 -1.58 -3.09
CA PRO A 45 -14.55 -1.30 -1.76
C PRO A 45 -13.03 -1.43 -1.73
N ALA A 46 -12.38 -0.38 -1.26
CA ALA A 46 -10.94 -0.27 -1.15
C ALA A 46 -10.52 0.22 0.24
N ILE A 47 -9.27 0.00 0.61
CA ILE A 47 -8.66 0.53 1.82
C ILE A 47 -7.49 1.41 1.39
N LEU A 48 -7.51 2.65 1.85
CA LEU A 48 -6.35 3.52 1.76
C LEU A 48 -5.44 3.22 2.95
N ALA A 49 -4.35 2.49 2.71
CA ALA A 49 -3.48 2.04 3.79
C ALA A 49 -2.65 3.21 4.35
N THR A 50 -2.66 3.32 5.67
CA THR A 50 -1.83 4.23 6.47
C THR A 50 -0.61 3.51 7.01
N THR A 51 -0.81 2.30 7.55
CA THR A 51 0.24 1.44 8.08
C THR A 51 0.00 -0.01 7.68
N ILE A 52 1.04 -0.74 7.32
CA ILE A 52 1.01 -2.19 7.14
C ILE A 52 1.92 -2.81 8.19
N ARG A 53 1.48 -3.90 8.81
CA ARG A 53 2.32 -4.73 9.67
C ARG A 53 2.34 -6.16 9.18
N ARG A 54 3.51 -6.77 9.27
CA ARG A 54 3.78 -8.15 8.84
C ARG A 54 4.79 -8.77 9.81
N GLY A 55 4.32 -9.65 10.68
CA GLY A 55 5.16 -10.20 11.74
C GLY A 55 5.75 -9.09 12.61
N ASN A 56 7.08 -8.91 12.57
CA ASN A 56 7.79 -7.86 13.30
C ASN A 56 8.03 -6.60 12.45
N ASP A 57 7.75 -6.64 11.15
CA ASP A 57 7.93 -5.51 10.25
C ASP A 57 6.71 -4.59 10.26
N SER A 58 6.94 -3.29 10.21
CA SER A 58 5.88 -2.27 10.15
C SER A 58 6.29 -1.16 9.19
N TRP A 59 5.44 -0.88 8.19
CA TRP A 59 5.63 0.19 7.23
C TRP A 59 4.55 1.24 7.38
N THR A 60 4.95 2.46 7.71
CA THR A 60 4.06 3.61 7.73
C THR A 60 4.07 4.27 6.37
N LEU A 61 2.97 4.12 5.63
CA LEU A 61 2.79 4.65 4.27
C LEU A 61 2.30 6.09 4.28
N ARG A 62 1.54 6.48 5.30
CA ARG A 62 0.96 7.82 5.44
C ARG A 62 1.14 8.32 6.87
N ASP A 63 1.36 9.61 7.01
CA ASP A 63 1.36 10.26 8.32
C ASP A 63 -0.06 10.39 8.90
N GLU A 64 -0.16 10.91 10.12
CA GLU A 64 -1.43 11.14 10.82
C GLU A 64 -2.35 12.13 10.10
N GLN A 65 -1.81 12.96 9.22
CA GLN A 65 -2.55 13.91 8.39
C GLN A 65 -3.01 13.27 7.06
N GLY A 66 -2.68 11.99 6.83
CA GLY A 66 -3.02 11.23 5.62
C GLY A 66 -2.07 11.47 4.45
N PHE A 67 -0.99 12.22 4.66
CA PHE A 67 -0.03 12.52 3.62
C PHE A 67 0.91 11.33 3.37
N PRO A 68 1.10 10.94 2.11
CA PRO A 68 1.94 9.79 1.80
C PRO A 68 3.41 10.09 2.09
N ALA A 69 4.14 9.08 2.57
CA ALA A 69 5.58 9.17 2.84
C ALA A 69 6.41 9.47 1.57
N TRP A 70 5.88 9.13 0.40
CA TRP A 70 6.47 9.48 -0.91
C TRP A 70 6.09 10.88 -1.41
N ARG A 71 5.39 11.69 -0.62
CA ARG A 71 5.09 13.08 -0.99
C ARG A 71 6.40 13.85 -1.16
N GLY A 72 6.50 14.65 -2.23
CA GLY A 72 7.68 15.47 -2.51
C GLY A 72 8.80 14.75 -3.27
N TRP A 73 8.67 13.44 -3.54
CA TRP A 73 9.54 12.77 -4.51
C TRP A 73 9.25 13.31 -5.92
N ARG A 74 10.21 14.06 -6.48
CA ARG A 74 10.12 14.62 -7.83
C ARG A 74 9.94 13.47 -8.84
N GLN A 75 8.97 13.62 -9.74
CA GLN A 75 8.65 12.75 -10.88
C GLN A 75 9.79 12.65 -11.92
N GLY A 76 11.06 12.55 -11.50
CA GLY A 76 12.24 12.47 -12.37
C GLY A 76 12.81 11.06 -12.51
N ALA A 77 12.45 10.12 -11.62
CA ALA A 77 12.86 8.72 -11.71
C ALA A 77 11.66 7.87 -12.15
N ARG A 78 11.19 8.07 -13.38
CA ARG A 78 10.53 6.97 -14.09
C ARG A 78 11.65 6.02 -14.51
N PRO A 79 11.77 4.78 -14.01
CA PRO A 79 12.40 3.77 -14.82
C PRO A 79 11.55 3.69 -16.09
N ASP A 80 12.16 4.01 -17.22
CA ASP A 80 11.59 3.75 -18.52
C ASP A 80 11.27 2.24 -18.59
N ASN A 81 9.99 1.90 -18.57
CA ASN A 81 9.53 0.52 -18.70
C ASN A 81 9.17 0.19 -20.16
N SER A 82 9.82 0.85 -21.12
CA SER A 82 9.75 0.54 -22.55
C SER A 82 10.79 -0.52 -22.92
N LYS A 83 10.62 -1.76 -22.45
CA LYS A 83 11.19 -2.94 -23.11
C LYS A 83 10.25 -4.14 -22.97
#